data_AF-A0A4Y2FQ33-F1
#
_entry.id   AF-A0A4Y2FQ33-F1
#
_cell.length_a   1.000
_cell.length_b   1.000
_cell.length_c   1.000
_cell.angle_alpha   90.00
_cell.angle_beta   90.00
_cell.angle_gamma   90.00
#
_symmetry.space_group_name_H-M   'P 1'
#
loop_
_entity.id
_entity.type
_entity.pdbx_description
1 polymer ?
#
loop_
_entity_poly.entity_id
_entity_poly.type
_entity_poly.pdbx_seq_one_letter_code
_entity_poly.pdbx_strand_id
1 'polypeptide(L)'
;MSKERATERDNSDHVVPMPKSWIKYKMRESLIRDWQDRWNFLRNARFLFGIFLEVSLRRCFGDFYINQILTTHGSFPIRQSRFFGKSSLCICGLDEGTVSHCIYGCLRFCSIREKFFPGNFSVLGFLDLILNKRACQGLREIVSLLLCASLA
;
A
#
# COMPACT_ATOMS: atom_id res chain seq x y z
N MET A 1 0.97 35.39 -71.72
CA MET A 1 0.86 35.70 -70.28
C MET A 1 -0.36 34.97 -69.71
N SER A 2 -0.23 33.69 -69.36
CA SER A 2 -1.31 32.93 -68.73
C SER A 2 -0.91 32.62 -67.29
N LYS A 3 -1.67 33.18 -66.33
CA LYS A 3 -1.53 32.91 -64.91
C LYS A 3 -1.94 31.46 -64.62
N GLU A 4 -1.03 30.66 -64.07
CA GLU A 4 -1.39 29.40 -63.41
C GLU A 4 -2.26 29.71 -62.18
N ARG A 5 -3.45 29.10 -62.12
CA ARG A 5 -4.30 29.13 -60.93
C ARG A 5 -3.81 28.03 -59.99
N ALA A 6 -3.43 28.40 -58.77
CA ALA A 6 -3.27 27.46 -57.68
C ALA A 6 -4.66 26.87 -57.38
N THR A 7 -4.80 25.55 -57.53
CA THR A 7 -5.99 24.80 -57.12
C THR A 7 -6.01 24.72 -55.60
N GLU A 8 -7.04 25.31 -54.97
CA GLU A 8 -7.37 25.06 -53.58
C GLU A 8 -7.72 23.56 -53.42
N ARG A 9 -6.92 22.84 -52.63
CA ARG A 9 -7.25 21.45 -52.27
C ARG A 9 -8.34 21.47 -51.20
N ASP A 10 -9.57 21.30 -51.64
CA ASP A 10 -10.73 21.07 -50.78
C ASP A 10 -10.79 19.60 -50.34
N ASN A 11 -9.85 19.18 -49.50
CA ASN A 11 -10.03 18.06 -48.56
C ASN A 11 -8.77 17.94 -47.70
N SER A 12 -8.95 17.96 -46.37
CA SER A 12 -7.86 17.55 -45.47
C SER A 12 -7.73 16.02 -45.57
N ASP A 13 -6.96 15.55 -46.55
CA ASP A 13 -6.67 14.14 -46.77
C ASP A 13 -5.73 13.62 -45.68
N HIS A 14 -6.31 13.23 -44.54
CA HIS A 14 -5.97 12.09 -43.68
C HIS A 14 -6.45 12.39 -42.25
N VAL A 15 -7.55 11.76 -41.83
CA VAL A 15 -7.83 11.61 -40.41
C VAL A 15 -6.72 10.74 -39.84
N VAL A 16 -5.74 11.34 -39.15
CA VAL A 16 -4.71 10.57 -38.44
C VAL A 16 -5.42 9.77 -37.35
N PRO A 17 -5.48 8.44 -37.45
CA PRO A 17 -6.15 7.64 -36.43
C PRO A 17 -5.39 7.81 -35.11
N MET A 18 -6.13 8.04 -34.03
CA MET A 18 -5.55 8.21 -32.70
C MET A 18 -4.58 7.06 -32.39
N PRO A 19 -3.32 7.35 -32.04
CA PRO A 19 -2.36 6.31 -31.73
C PRO A 19 -2.86 5.44 -30.58
N LYS A 20 -2.71 4.11 -30.70
CA LYS A 20 -3.09 3.16 -29.62
C LYS A 20 -2.42 3.51 -28.29
N SER A 21 -1.20 4.06 -28.33
CA SER A 21 -0.47 4.56 -27.16
C SER A 21 -1.21 5.72 -26.47
N TRP A 22 -1.75 6.66 -27.25
CA TRP A 22 -2.51 7.79 -26.75
C TRP A 22 -3.83 7.33 -26.12
N ILE A 23 -4.55 6.41 -26.78
CA ILE A 23 -5.78 5.81 -26.22
C ILE A 23 -5.49 5.14 -24.88
N LYS A 24 -4.46 4.29 -24.83
CA LYS A 24 -4.03 3.62 -23.58
C LYS A 24 -3.65 4.61 -22.49
N TYR A 25 -2.97 5.70 -22.85
CA TYR A 25 -2.61 6.75 -21.91
C TYR A 25 -3.86 7.42 -21.32
N LYS A 26 -4.82 7.83 -22.16
CA LYS A 26 -6.09 8.43 -21.70
C LYS A 26 -6.91 7.49 -20.83
N MET A 27 -6.97 6.21 -21.18
CA MET A 27 -7.62 5.21 -20.33
C MET A 27 -6.93 5.10 -18.97
N ARG A 28 -5.59 5.08 -18.91
CA ARG A 28 -4.84 5.05 -17.65
C ARG A 28 -5.08 6.31 -16.80
N GLU A 29 -5.10 7.49 -17.42
CA GLU A 29 -5.43 8.75 -16.72
C GLU A 29 -6.84 8.71 -16.11
N SER A 30 -7.84 8.21 -16.85
CA SER A 30 -9.19 8.05 -16.31
C SER A 30 -9.22 7.04 -15.16
N LEU A 31 -8.62 5.86 -15.35
CA LEU A 31 -8.61 4.80 -14.34
C LEU A 31 -7.96 5.23 -13.02
N ILE A 32 -6.83 5.94 -13.08
CA ILE A 32 -6.16 6.43 -11.86
C ILE A 32 -7.04 7.46 -11.15
N ARG A 33 -7.68 8.39 -11.88
CA ARG A 33 -8.57 9.39 -11.27
C ARG A 33 -9.77 8.73 -10.60
N ASP A 34 -10.49 7.86 -11.32
CA ASP A 34 -11.65 7.16 -10.78
C ASP A 34 -11.25 6.28 -9.57
N TRP A 35 -10.07 5.66 -9.60
CA TRP A 35 -9.57 4.88 -8.48
C TRP A 35 -9.20 5.78 -7.28
N GLN A 36 -8.56 6.93 -7.51
CA GLN A 36 -8.24 7.88 -6.46
C GLN A 36 -9.50 8.43 -5.80
N ASP A 37 -10.53 8.79 -6.58
CA ASP A 37 -11.80 9.27 -6.04
C ASP A 37 -12.44 8.23 -5.13
N ARG A 38 -12.54 6.98 -5.59
CA ARG A 38 -13.00 5.88 -4.74
C ARG A 38 -12.13 5.72 -3.50
N TRP A 39 -10.82 5.82 -3.63
CA TRP A 39 -9.88 5.67 -2.53
C TRP A 39 -10.08 6.73 -1.44
N ASN A 40 -10.34 7.98 -1.83
CA ASN A 40 -10.65 9.08 -0.93
C ASN A 40 -11.93 8.83 -0.11
N PHE A 41 -12.97 8.28 -0.72
CA PHE A 41 -14.31 8.16 -0.10
C PHE A 41 -14.66 6.77 0.46
N LEU A 42 -13.88 5.74 0.16
CA LEU A 42 -14.10 4.39 0.69
C LEU A 42 -14.09 4.40 2.23
N ARG A 43 -15.00 3.68 2.89
CA ARG A 43 -14.99 3.55 4.36
C ARG A 43 -14.02 2.49 4.87
N ASN A 44 -13.67 1.53 4.00
CA ASN A 44 -12.78 0.43 4.33
C ASN A 44 -11.32 0.80 4.07
N ALA A 45 -10.40 -0.04 4.57
CA ALA A 45 -8.95 0.07 4.36
C ALA A 45 -8.35 1.43 4.79
N ARG A 46 -8.96 2.13 5.75
CA ARG A 46 -8.50 3.45 6.23
C ARG A 46 -7.11 3.43 6.84
N PHE A 47 -6.70 2.32 7.43
CA PHE A 47 -5.31 2.13 7.87
C PHE A 47 -4.32 2.26 6.70
N LEU A 48 -4.57 1.54 5.61
CA LEU A 48 -3.74 1.61 4.40
C LEU A 48 -3.83 2.99 3.73
N PHE A 49 -5.00 3.65 3.76
CA PHE A 49 -5.17 5.03 3.29
C PHE A 49 -4.29 6.01 4.07
N GLY A 50 -4.22 5.88 5.40
CA GLY A 50 -3.33 6.71 6.23
C GLY A 50 -1.84 6.54 5.91
N ILE A 51 -1.47 5.44 5.25
CA ILE A 51 -0.10 5.17 4.80
C ILE A 51 0.10 5.65 3.34
N PHE A 52 -0.88 5.37 2.48
CA PHE A 52 -0.85 5.69 1.05
C PHE A 52 -2.05 6.54 0.70
N LEU A 53 -1.88 7.86 0.76
CA LEU A 53 -2.93 8.80 0.37
C LEU A 53 -3.23 8.71 -1.13
N GLU A 54 -2.21 8.44 -1.94
CA GLU A 54 -2.31 8.34 -3.39
C GLU A 54 -2.25 6.89 -3.89
N VAL A 55 -3.18 6.55 -4.79
CA VAL A 55 -3.16 5.30 -5.54
C VAL A 55 -1.99 5.29 -6.52
N SER A 56 -1.46 4.11 -6.82
CA SER A 56 -0.34 3.97 -7.74
C SER A 56 -0.39 2.64 -8.46
N LEU A 57 -0.20 2.69 -9.78
CA LEU A 57 -0.05 1.48 -10.60
C LEU A 57 1.35 0.84 -10.49
N ARG A 58 2.31 1.52 -9.87
CA ARG A 58 3.71 1.07 -9.78
C ARG A 58 4.08 0.53 -8.41
N ARG A 59 3.22 0.72 -7.41
CA ARG A 59 3.52 0.36 -6.02
C ARG A 59 3.12 -1.08 -5.75
N CYS A 60 4.11 -1.95 -5.61
CA CYS A 60 3.95 -3.33 -5.14
C CYS A 60 5.15 -3.70 -4.27
N PHE A 61 4.91 -4.09 -3.02
CA PHE A 61 5.98 -4.57 -2.12
C PHE A 61 6.27 -6.06 -2.33
N GLY A 62 5.27 -6.85 -2.74
CA GLY A 62 5.42 -8.28 -3.04
C GLY A 62 5.84 -9.16 -1.85
N ASP A 63 5.95 -8.60 -0.64
CA ASP A 63 6.43 -9.30 0.54
C ASP A 63 5.26 -9.77 1.40
N PHE A 64 5.20 -11.07 1.67
CA PHE A 64 4.13 -11.68 2.45
C PHE A 64 3.94 -11.03 3.82
N TYR A 65 5.02 -10.85 4.60
CA TYR A 65 4.94 -10.33 5.97
C TYR A 65 4.57 -8.85 5.98
N ILE A 66 5.17 -8.06 5.08
CA ILE A 66 4.85 -6.63 4.98
C ILE A 66 3.42 -6.41 4.50
N ASN A 67 2.92 -7.26 3.60
CA ASN A 67 1.54 -7.18 3.15
C ASN A 67 0.54 -7.41 4.30
N GLN A 68 0.85 -8.28 5.27
CA GLN A 68 0.01 -8.46 6.46
C GLN A 68 -0.12 -7.16 7.27
N ILE A 69 1.01 -6.45 7.47
CA ILE A 69 1.04 -5.15 8.15
C ILE A 69 0.19 -4.14 7.39
N LEU A 70 0.50 -3.92 6.12
CA LEU A 70 -0.13 -2.90 5.28
C LEU A 70 -1.64 -3.09 5.17
N THR A 71 -2.09 -4.33 5.02
CA THR A 71 -3.51 -4.64 4.88
C THR A 71 -4.23 -4.79 6.22
N THR A 72 -3.53 -4.70 7.35
CA THR A 72 -4.04 -5.06 8.69
C THR A 72 -4.68 -6.45 8.71
N HIS A 73 -4.17 -7.34 7.86
CA HIS A 73 -4.65 -8.70 7.74
C HIS A 73 -3.67 -9.67 8.39
N GLY A 74 -4.07 -10.94 8.45
CA GLY A 74 -3.25 -12.02 8.96
C GLY A 74 -3.38 -12.22 10.46
N SER A 75 -2.24 -12.47 11.09
CA SER A 75 -2.14 -13.03 12.44
C SER A 75 -2.21 -12.02 13.57
N PHE A 76 -2.56 -10.77 13.27
CA PHE A 76 -2.82 -9.77 14.31
C PHE A 76 -4.07 -10.16 15.12
N PRO A 77 -3.99 -10.26 16.45
CA PRO A 77 -5.09 -10.75 17.29
C PRO A 77 -6.42 -10.03 17.07
N ILE A 78 -6.44 -8.71 16.87
CA ILE A 78 -7.69 -7.98 16.61
C ILE A 78 -8.39 -8.46 15.32
N ARG A 79 -7.60 -8.80 14.29
CA ARG A 79 -8.12 -9.35 13.04
C ARG A 79 -8.59 -10.79 13.25
N GLN A 80 -7.79 -11.58 13.97
CA GLN A 80 -8.10 -12.97 14.27
C GLN A 80 -9.40 -13.10 15.08
N SER A 81 -9.64 -12.22 16.03
CA SER A 81 -10.87 -12.15 16.82
C SER A 81 -12.10 -11.92 15.95
N ARG A 82 -12.02 -10.95 15.04
CA ARG A 82 -13.14 -10.57 14.18
C ARG A 82 -13.58 -11.68 13.20
N PHE A 83 -12.67 -12.52 12.74
CA PHE A 83 -12.96 -13.52 11.69
C PHE A 83 -12.99 -14.97 12.19
N PHE A 84 -12.30 -15.27 13.29
CA PHE A 84 -12.11 -16.64 13.77
C PHE A 84 -12.47 -16.83 15.24
N GLY A 85 -13.06 -15.82 15.90
CA GLY A 85 -13.50 -15.92 17.30
C GLY A 85 -12.37 -16.06 18.32
N LYS A 86 -11.13 -15.74 17.94
CA LYS A 86 -9.96 -15.74 18.84
C LYS A 86 -9.97 -14.53 19.78
N SER A 87 -9.10 -14.55 20.78
CA SER A 87 -8.88 -13.37 21.63
C SER A 87 -8.36 -12.19 20.80
N SER A 88 -8.87 -10.99 21.06
CA SER A 88 -8.37 -9.74 20.47
C SER A 88 -7.10 -9.23 21.15
N LEU A 89 -6.78 -9.76 22.34
CA LEU A 89 -5.61 -9.34 23.12
C LEU A 89 -4.30 -9.74 22.43
N CYS A 90 -3.30 -8.89 22.55
CA CYS A 90 -1.94 -9.22 22.14
C CYS A 90 -1.38 -10.38 22.97
N ILE A 91 -0.39 -11.09 22.44
CA ILE A 91 0.37 -12.13 23.17
C ILE A 91 1.06 -11.62 24.44
N CYS A 92 1.20 -10.30 24.60
CA CYS A 92 1.69 -9.69 25.84
C CYS A 92 0.60 -9.60 26.93
N GLY A 93 -0.68 -9.68 26.57
CA GLY A 93 -1.83 -9.56 27.47
C GLY A 93 -2.15 -8.14 27.94
N LEU A 94 -1.40 -7.12 27.49
CA LEU A 94 -1.51 -5.74 28.02
C LEU A 94 -2.43 -4.82 27.22
N ASP A 95 -2.75 -5.17 25.97
CA ASP A 95 -3.50 -4.33 25.04
C ASP A 95 -4.08 -5.19 23.91
N GLU A 96 -4.92 -4.60 23.06
CA GLU A 96 -5.37 -5.24 21.82
C GLU A 96 -4.19 -5.49 20.87
N GLY A 97 -4.19 -6.65 20.21
CA GLY A 97 -3.18 -7.04 19.23
C GLY A 97 -3.36 -6.33 17.89
N THR A 98 -3.34 -5.00 17.90
CA THR A 98 -3.34 -4.16 16.70
C THR A 98 -1.96 -4.14 16.05
N VAL A 99 -1.90 -3.76 14.77
CA VAL A 99 -0.64 -3.58 14.04
C VAL A 99 0.26 -2.56 14.76
N SER A 100 -0.31 -1.41 15.16
CA SER A 100 0.42 -0.35 15.86
C SER A 100 0.96 -0.82 17.21
N HIS A 101 0.14 -1.51 18.02
CA HIS A 101 0.61 -2.07 19.29
C HIS A 101 1.76 -3.05 19.07
N CYS A 102 1.61 -4.03 18.18
CA CYS A 102 2.64 -5.02 17.93
C CYS A 102 3.96 -4.40 17.43
N ILE A 103 3.89 -3.41 16.53
CA ILE A 103 5.09 -2.81 15.93
C ILE A 103 5.75 -1.79 16.84
N TYR A 104 5.00 -0.96 17.57
CA TYR A 104 5.58 0.15 18.34
C TYR A 104 5.55 -0.05 19.86
N GLY A 105 4.49 -0.67 20.40
CA GLY A 105 4.23 -0.66 21.85
C GLY A 105 4.51 -1.98 22.57
N CYS A 106 4.45 -3.11 21.89
CA CYS A 106 4.42 -4.41 22.55
C CYS A 106 5.78 -4.76 23.18
N LEU A 107 5.81 -4.98 24.49
CA LEU A 107 7.03 -5.35 25.22
C LEU A 107 7.60 -6.70 24.79
N ARG A 108 6.79 -7.62 24.28
CA ARG A 108 7.26 -8.92 23.75
C ARG A 108 8.22 -8.76 22.56
N PHE A 109 8.16 -7.64 21.87
CA PHE A 109 8.98 -7.36 20.68
C PHE A 109 10.02 -6.25 20.94
N CYS A 110 10.28 -5.87 22.20
CA CYS A 110 11.27 -4.83 22.52
C CYS A 110 12.67 -5.16 21.99
N SER A 111 13.14 -6.38 22.20
CA SER A 111 14.46 -6.85 21.77
C SER A 111 14.62 -6.82 20.25
N ILE A 112 13.56 -7.12 19.49
CA ILE A 112 13.57 -7.00 18.03
C ILE A 112 13.69 -5.53 17.63
N ARG A 113 12.92 -4.64 18.26
CA ARG A 113 13.03 -3.20 17.96
C ARG A 113 14.41 -2.66 18.28
N GLU A 114 14.97 -2.95 19.46
CA GLU A 114 16.32 -2.54 19.85
C GLU A 114 17.39 -3.04 18.87
N LYS A 115 17.20 -4.27 18.36
CA LYS A 115 18.15 -4.88 17.43
C LYS A 115 18.03 -4.36 16.00
N PHE A 116 16.83 -4.04 15.51
CA PHE A 116 16.60 -3.79 14.08
C PHE A 116 16.15 -2.38 13.74
N PHE A 117 15.45 -1.70 14.64
CA PHE A 117 14.82 -0.42 14.35
C PHE A 117 15.81 0.74 14.64
N PRO A 118 15.69 1.86 13.91
CA PRO A 118 16.49 3.05 14.23
C PRO A 118 16.09 3.62 15.60
N GLY A 119 16.99 4.29 16.30
CA GLY A 119 16.73 4.79 17.66
C GLY A 119 15.54 5.75 17.77
N ASN A 120 15.19 6.44 16.69
CA ASN A 120 14.03 7.34 16.60
C ASN A 120 12.79 6.67 15.96
N PHE A 121 12.68 5.34 15.95
CA PHE A 121 11.59 4.64 15.26
C PHE A 121 10.19 5.05 15.74
N SER A 122 10.04 5.52 16.99
CA SER A 122 8.76 5.93 17.57
C SER A 122 8.08 7.09 16.84
N VAL A 123 8.84 7.90 16.11
CA VAL A 123 8.31 9.01 15.30
C VAL A 123 8.24 8.68 13.80
N LEU A 124 8.69 7.50 13.41
CA LEU A 124 8.67 7.05 12.02
C LEU A 124 7.33 6.42 11.67
N GLY A 125 6.88 6.64 10.44
CA GLY A 125 5.71 5.96 9.90
C GLY A 125 6.04 4.52 9.48
N PHE A 126 4.99 3.73 9.20
CA PHE A 126 5.18 2.36 8.69
C PHE A 126 6.02 2.33 7.41
N LEU A 127 5.89 3.33 6.53
CA LEU A 127 6.68 3.37 5.30
C LEU A 127 8.16 3.58 5.54
N ASP A 128 8.51 4.45 6.47
CA ASP A 128 9.90 4.70 6.83
C ASP A 128 10.55 3.41 7.34
N LEU A 129 9.82 2.65 8.17
CA LEU A 129 10.28 1.34 8.66
C LEU A 129 10.35 0.28 7.55
N ILE A 130 9.38 0.24 6.64
CA ILE A 130 9.36 -0.72 5.52
C ILE A 130 10.50 -0.44 4.52
N LEU A 131 10.78 0.84 4.23
CA LEU A 131 11.83 1.26 3.31
C LEU A 131 13.23 1.15 3.94
N ASN A 132 13.33 1.21 5.27
CA ASN A 132 14.57 0.93 5.97
C ASN A 132 14.87 -0.57 5.98
N LYS A 133 15.93 -1.00 5.28
CA LYS A 133 16.29 -2.43 5.13
C LYS A 133 16.42 -3.18 6.46
N ARG A 134 16.99 -2.54 7.49
CA ARG A 134 17.19 -3.18 8.80
C ARG A 134 15.88 -3.27 9.57
N ALA A 135 15.11 -2.20 9.63
CA ALA A 135 13.81 -2.20 10.30
C ALA A 135 12.81 -3.13 9.61
N CYS A 136 12.82 -3.20 8.28
CA CYS A 136 12.03 -4.12 7.48
C CYS A 136 12.29 -5.60 7.85
N GLN A 137 13.55 -5.96 8.15
CA GLN A 137 13.87 -7.28 8.68
C GLN A 137 13.23 -7.52 10.05
N GLY A 138 13.29 -6.54 10.96
CA GLY A 138 12.63 -6.64 12.26
C GLY A 138 11.10 -6.74 12.15
N LEU A 139 10.49 -6.01 11.20
CA LEU A 139 9.05 -6.12 10.91
C LEU A 139 8.66 -7.55 10.49
N ARG A 140 9.46 -8.18 9.61
CA ARG A 140 9.24 -9.58 9.22
C ARG A 140 9.35 -10.53 10.41
N GLU A 141 10.32 -10.33 11.30
CA GLU A 141 10.48 -11.17 12.49
C GLU A 141 9.27 -11.06 13.44
N ILE A 142 8.77 -9.84 13.68
CA ILE A 142 7.57 -9.62 14.50
C ILE A 142 6.37 -10.35 13.89
N VAL A 143 6.11 -10.17 12.59
CA VAL A 143 4.96 -10.81 11.93
C VAL A 143 5.10 -12.34 11.89
N SER A 144 6.32 -12.85 11.69
CA SER A 144 6.60 -14.29 11.73
C SER A 144 6.26 -14.90 13.09
N LEU A 145 6.68 -14.24 14.19
CA LEU A 145 6.34 -14.69 15.54
C LEU A 145 4.84 -14.64 15.82
N LEU A 146 4.15 -13.59 15.37
CA LEU A 146 2.69 -13.50 15.46
C LEU A 146 2.00 -14.63 14.68
N LEU A 147 2.51 -14.95 13.49
CA LEU A 147 2.01 -16.05 12.68
C LEU A 147 2.15 -17.39 13.42
N CYS A 148 3.34 -17.70 13.92
CA CYS A 148 3.57 -18.90 14.73
C CYS A 148 2.62 -18.98 15.93
N ALA A 149 2.48 -17.89 16.68
CA ALA A 149 1.58 -17.84 17.84
C ALA A 149 0.10 -17.99 17.46
N SER A 150 -0.29 -17.61 16.24
CA SER A 150 -1.68 -17.73 15.78
C SER A 150 -2.04 -19.13 15.27
N LEU A 151 -1.05 -19.99 15.02
CA LEU A 151 -1.24 -21.36 14.52
C LEU A 151 -1.17 -22.42 15.63
N ALA A 152 -0.65 -22.04 16.80
CA ALA A 152 -0.72 -22.83 18.03
C ALA A 152 -2.12 -22.76 18.65
#